data_AF-A0A9X2MYY3-F1
#
_entry.id   AF-A0A9X2MYY3-F1
#
_cell.length_a   1.000
_cell.length_b   1.000
_cell.length_c   1.000
_cell.angle_alpha   90.00
_cell.angle_beta   90.00
_cell.angle_gamma   90.00
#
_symmetry.space_group_name_H-M   'P 1'
#
loop_
_entity.id
_entity.type
_entity.pdbx_description
1 polymer ?
#
loop_
_entity_poly.entity_id
_entity_poly.type
_entity_poly.pdbx_seq_one_letter_code
_entity_poly.pdbx_strand_id
1 'polypeptide(L)'
;MLWNRSSDALLNIWGLKAGQRNEVFRQLLQEARIAAVAVDQVKDTLYCRAEDLPLIEAVLQNPAPEWRCELVAPLDNFIWDRKLINELFGFDYTWEIYTPASKRKFGYYVLPLLYGESFIGRAEAVAERKTGTLFVKNIWYENDVKPTKQLRTALNRCFQKFALFNGCVTISIESNYNYRR
;
A
#
# COMPACT_ATOMS: atom_id res chain seq x y z
N MET A 1 7.40 -3.11 -9.59
CA MET A 1 6.83 -3.44 -10.91
C MET A 1 6.09 -2.22 -11.46
N LEU A 2 6.10 -2.00 -12.77
CA LEU A 2 5.41 -0.89 -13.45
C LEU A 2 4.88 -1.36 -14.81
N TRP A 3 3.81 -0.77 -15.32
CA TRP A 3 3.38 -0.97 -16.72
C TRP A 3 3.98 0.05 -17.68
N ASN A 4 3.94 -0.25 -18.98
CA ASN A 4 4.34 0.68 -20.04
C ASN A 4 3.13 1.48 -20.59
N ARG A 5 2.41 2.21 -19.73
CA ARG A 5 1.28 3.07 -20.12
C ARG A 5 1.25 4.37 -19.32
N SER A 6 0.33 5.28 -19.69
CA SER A 6 0.12 6.52 -18.93
C SER A 6 -0.35 6.18 -17.51
N SER A 7 0.34 6.73 -16.51
CA SER A 7 0.05 6.43 -15.11
C SER A 7 0.60 7.42 -14.12
N ASP A 8 0.08 7.35 -12.89
CA ASP A 8 0.51 8.18 -11.77
C ASP A 8 1.99 7.94 -11.41
N ALA A 9 2.51 6.72 -11.64
CA ALA A 9 3.93 6.38 -11.45
C ALA A 9 4.90 7.20 -12.34
N LEU A 10 4.41 7.81 -13.41
CA LEU A 10 5.21 8.59 -14.36
C LEU A 10 4.93 10.10 -14.27
N LEU A 11 4.18 10.53 -13.25
CA LEU A 11 3.92 11.95 -13.01
C LEU A 11 5.24 12.71 -12.83
N ASN A 12 5.24 13.96 -13.29
CA ASN A 12 6.39 14.86 -13.27
C ASN A 12 7.61 14.44 -14.14
N ILE A 13 7.50 13.38 -14.95
CA ILE A 13 8.47 13.08 -16.00
C ILE A 13 8.07 13.82 -17.28
N TRP A 14 8.38 15.11 -17.32
CA TRP A 14 8.00 16.00 -18.41
C TRP A 14 8.56 15.53 -19.76
N GLY A 15 7.72 15.56 -20.80
CA GLY A 15 8.12 15.16 -22.17
C GLY A 15 8.07 13.66 -22.46
N LEU A 16 7.82 12.81 -21.47
CA LEU A 16 7.72 11.35 -21.65
C LEU A 16 6.34 10.94 -22.21
N LYS A 17 6.07 11.26 -23.48
CA LYS A 17 4.86 10.80 -24.17
C LYS A 17 4.96 9.31 -24.53
N ALA A 18 3.87 8.72 -25.02
CA ALA A 18 3.78 7.28 -25.30
C ALA A 18 4.90 6.76 -26.23
N GLY A 19 5.23 7.48 -27.31
CA GLY A 19 6.31 7.08 -28.21
C GLY A 19 7.68 7.04 -27.52
N GLN A 20 8.04 8.10 -26.80
CA GLN A 20 9.29 8.16 -26.03
C GLN A 20 9.34 7.07 -24.95
N ARG A 21 8.24 6.87 -24.23
CA ARG A 21 8.15 5.83 -23.19
C ARG A 21 8.36 4.43 -23.77
N ASN A 22 7.69 4.11 -24.88
CA ASN A 22 7.84 2.82 -25.55
C ASN A 22 9.28 2.58 -25.99
N GLU A 23 9.94 3.61 -26.53
CA GLU A 23 11.34 3.54 -26.92
C GLU A 23 12.29 3.32 -25.73
N VAL A 24 12.07 4.03 -24.62
CA VAL A 24 12.85 3.84 -23.38
C VAL A 24 12.68 2.41 -22.85
N PHE A 25 11.45 1.89 -22.78
CA PHE A 25 11.22 0.51 -22.31
C PHE A 25 11.88 -0.51 -23.25
N ARG A 26 11.80 -0.29 -24.57
CA ARG A 26 12.47 -1.13 -25.57
C ARG A 26 13.98 -1.17 -25.35
N GLN A 27 14.61 -0.01 -25.13
CA GLN A 27 16.05 0.08 -24.85
C GLN A 27 16.41 -0.63 -23.53
N LEU A 28 15.67 -0.37 -22.45
CA LEU A 28 15.94 -0.99 -21.15
C LEU A 28 15.78 -2.51 -21.16
N LEU A 29 14.86 -3.06 -21.96
CA LEU A 29 14.73 -4.51 -22.19
C LEU A 29 15.93 -5.06 -22.97
N GLN A 30 16.36 -4.37 -24.03
CA GLN A 30 17.53 -4.78 -24.83
C GLN A 30 18.82 -4.76 -24.01
N GLU A 31 18.94 -3.80 -23.09
CA GLU A 31 20.06 -3.68 -22.14
C GLU A 31 19.93 -4.64 -20.94
N ALA A 32 18.87 -5.46 -20.86
CA ALA A 32 18.58 -6.34 -19.74
C ALA A 32 18.56 -5.62 -18.37
N ARG A 33 18.14 -4.34 -18.34
CA ARG A 33 17.97 -3.56 -17.11
C ARG A 33 16.61 -3.76 -16.47
N ILE A 34 15.61 -4.06 -17.29
CA ILE A 34 14.27 -4.45 -16.85
C ILE A 34 13.90 -5.79 -17.47
N ALA A 35 12.96 -6.48 -16.84
CA ALA A 35 12.37 -7.71 -17.34
C ALA A 35 10.85 -7.55 -17.44
N ALA A 36 10.25 -8.15 -18.48
CA ALA A 36 8.81 -8.24 -18.61
C ALA A 36 8.27 -9.37 -17.72
N VAL A 37 7.17 -9.11 -17.03
CA VAL A 37 6.52 -10.01 -16.09
C VAL A 37 5.02 -10.05 -16.38
N ALA A 38 4.47 -11.26 -16.48
CA ALA A 38 3.03 -11.49 -16.54
C ALA A 38 2.51 -11.78 -15.13
N VAL A 39 1.34 -11.24 -14.81
CA VAL A 39 0.63 -11.48 -13.54
C VAL A 39 -0.78 -11.91 -13.89
N ASP A 40 -1.24 -13.05 -13.35
CA ASP A 40 -2.44 -13.76 -13.81
C ASP A 40 -3.70 -12.89 -13.96
N GLN A 41 -3.90 -11.92 -13.06
CA GLN A 41 -5.08 -11.05 -13.04
C GLN A 41 -4.87 -9.70 -13.75
N VAL A 42 -3.66 -9.42 -14.24
CA VAL A 42 -3.32 -8.15 -14.89
C VAL A 42 -3.16 -8.37 -16.38
N LYS A 43 -4.03 -7.76 -17.16
CA LYS A 43 -4.02 -7.88 -18.63
C LYS A 43 -2.76 -7.28 -19.26
N ASP A 44 -2.29 -6.15 -18.73
CA ASP A 44 -1.11 -5.46 -19.25
C ASP A 44 0.17 -6.15 -18.76
N THR A 45 1.17 -6.25 -19.64
CA THR A 45 2.52 -6.65 -19.24
C THR A 45 3.08 -5.66 -18.22
N LEU A 46 3.56 -6.18 -17.09
CA LEU A 46 4.31 -5.42 -16.11
C LEU A 46 5.80 -5.60 -16.33
N TYR A 47 6.58 -4.70 -15.73
CA TYR A 47 8.03 -4.69 -15.82
C TYR A 47 8.64 -4.52 -14.43
N CYS A 48 9.64 -5.30 -14.10
CA CYS A 48 10.48 -5.15 -12.91
C CYS A 48 11.92 -4.87 -13.32
N ARG A 49 12.80 -4.55 -12.36
CA ARG A 49 14.23 -4.55 -12.64
C ARG A 49 14.66 -5.99 -12.89
N ALA A 50 15.56 -6.21 -13.85
CA ALA A 50 16.00 -7.55 -14.17
C ALA A 50 16.72 -8.23 -12.99
N GLU A 51 17.42 -7.44 -12.15
CA GLU A 51 18.08 -7.94 -10.94
C GLU A 51 17.11 -8.42 -9.85
N ASP A 52 15.82 -8.07 -9.93
CA ASP A 52 14.81 -8.53 -8.97
C ASP A 52 14.22 -9.90 -9.36
N LEU A 53 14.53 -10.43 -10.56
CA LEU A 53 14.01 -11.74 -11.01
C LEU A 53 14.34 -12.89 -10.05
N PRO A 54 15.58 -13.03 -9.52
CA PRO A 54 15.87 -14.10 -8.57
C PRO A 54 15.05 -14.01 -7.29
N LEU A 55 14.69 -12.79 -6.85
CA LEU A 55 13.82 -12.60 -5.69
C LEU A 55 12.39 -13.08 -6.00
N ILE A 56 11.87 -12.78 -7.19
CA ILE A 56 10.56 -13.26 -7.63
C ILE A 56 10.56 -14.80 -7.68
N GLU A 57 11.57 -15.41 -8.29
CA GLU A 57 11.72 -16.86 -8.37
C GLU A 57 11.79 -17.51 -6.98
N ALA A 58 12.55 -16.92 -6.04
CA ALA A 58 12.66 -17.43 -4.67
C ALA A 58 11.31 -17.38 -3.94
N VAL A 59 10.55 -16.29 -4.09
CA VAL A 59 9.20 -16.17 -3.50
C VAL A 59 8.24 -17.19 -4.12
N LEU A 60 8.29 -17.41 -5.43
CA LEU A 60 7.45 -18.41 -6.10
C LEU A 60 7.77 -19.85 -5.65
N GLN A 61 9.02 -20.14 -5.30
CA GLN A 61 9.43 -21.45 -4.77
C GLN A 61 9.02 -21.66 -3.30
N ASN A 62 8.88 -20.58 -2.53
CA ASN A 62 8.44 -20.63 -1.13
C ASN A 62 7.39 -19.54 -0.86
N PRO A 63 6.12 -19.76 -1.26
CA PRO A 63 5.09 -18.73 -1.29
C PRO A 63 4.48 -18.45 0.10
N ALA A 64 5.18 -18.76 1.19
CA ALA A 64 4.65 -18.54 2.54
C ALA A 64 4.96 -17.10 2.98
N PRO A 65 3.99 -16.15 2.95
CA PRO A 65 4.24 -14.82 3.43
C PRO A 65 4.48 -14.82 4.94
N GLU A 66 5.33 -13.93 5.40
CA GLU A 66 5.29 -13.54 6.80
C GLU A 66 3.94 -12.86 7.06
N TRP A 67 3.14 -13.42 7.95
CA TRP A 67 1.86 -12.85 8.39
C TRP A 67 2.07 -11.63 9.30
N ARG A 68 2.71 -10.60 8.75
CA ARG A 68 2.94 -9.29 9.36
C ARG A 68 1.94 -8.29 8.84
N CYS A 69 1.60 -7.32 9.68
CA CYS A 69 0.76 -6.18 9.32
C CYS A 69 1.65 -4.94 9.27
N GLU A 70 1.52 -4.13 8.22
CA GLU A 70 2.24 -2.88 8.02
C GLU A 70 1.25 -1.75 7.68
N LEU A 71 1.55 -0.54 8.14
CA LEU A 71 0.86 0.68 7.75
C LEU A 71 1.60 1.29 6.57
N VAL A 72 0.90 1.52 5.47
CA VAL A 72 1.49 2.18 4.30
C VAL A 72 1.20 3.68 4.39
N ALA A 73 2.23 4.52 4.20
CA ALA A 73 2.02 5.95 4.20
C ALA A 73 1.22 6.38 2.96
N PRO A 74 0.36 7.43 3.02
CA PRO A 74 -0.49 7.83 1.89
C PRO A 74 0.28 8.24 0.63
N LEU A 75 1.53 8.65 0.81
CA LEU A 75 2.46 9.10 -0.23
C LEU A 75 3.64 8.13 -0.42
N ASP A 76 3.50 6.90 0.07
CA ASP A 76 4.49 5.86 -0.18
C ASP A 76 4.54 5.54 -1.69
N ASN A 77 5.74 5.37 -2.22
CA ASN A 77 5.93 5.08 -3.64
C ASN A 77 5.31 3.72 -4.04
N PHE A 78 5.11 2.82 -3.07
CA PHE A 78 4.40 1.57 -3.29
C PHE A 78 2.97 1.78 -3.76
N ILE A 79 2.23 2.75 -3.21
CA ILE A 79 0.81 2.97 -3.50
C ILE A 79 0.51 4.18 -4.38
N TRP A 80 1.55 4.85 -4.87
CA TRP A 80 1.40 6.07 -5.67
C TRP A 80 0.60 5.80 -6.96
N ASP A 81 0.83 4.67 -7.61
CA ASP A 81 0.03 4.25 -8.76
C ASP A 81 -1.26 3.54 -8.33
N ARG A 82 -2.28 4.34 -8.01
CA ARG A 82 -3.56 3.83 -7.49
C ARG A 82 -4.27 2.89 -8.45
N LYS A 83 -4.13 3.09 -9.76
CA LYS A 83 -4.70 2.17 -10.74
C LYS A 83 -3.98 0.83 -10.67
N LEU A 84 -2.65 0.84 -10.55
CA LEU A 84 -1.86 -0.40 -10.48
C LEU A 84 -2.18 -1.16 -9.18
N ILE A 85 -2.31 -0.44 -8.07
CA ILE A 85 -2.76 -1.01 -6.80
C ILE A 85 -4.14 -1.64 -6.93
N ASN A 86 -5.08 -0.98 -7.62
CA ASN A 86 -6.40 -1.54 -7.83
C ASN A 86 -6.38 -2.81 -8.70
N GLU A 87 -5.59 -2.84 -9.78
CA GLU A 87 -5.45 -4.02 -10.65
C GLU A 87 -4.75 -5.20 -9.93
N LEU A 88 -3.75 -4.92 -9.09
CA LEU A 88 -2.99 -5.97 -8.39
C LEU A 88 -3.70 -6.49 -7.13
N PHE A 89 -4.37 -5.62 -6.38
CA PHE A 89 -4.87 -5.93 -5.04
C PHE A 89 -6.38 -5.75 -4.88
N GLY A 90 -7.09 -5.25 -5.90
CA GLY A 90 -8.50 -4.88 -5.77
C GLY A 90 -8.76 -3.74 -4.79
N PHE A 91 -7.72 -2.99 -4.39
CA PHE A 91 -7.79 -2.00 -3.33
C PHE A 91 -7.93 -0.59 -3.91
N ASP A 92 -9.02 0.10 -3.58
CA ASP A 92 -9.21 1.52 -3.91
C ASP A 92 -8.84 2.41 -2.72
N TYR A 93 -7.96 3.37 -2.96
CA TYR A 93 -7.46 4.28 -1.95
C TYR A 93 -7.36 5.70 -2.48
N THR A 94 -7.95 6.63 -1.74
CA THR A 94 -7.80 8.06 -1.99
C THR A 94 -7.39 8.74 -0.70
N TRP A 95 -6.37 9.59 -0.78
CA TRP A 95 -5.92 10.37 0.37
C TRP A 95 -6.82 11.59 0.57
N GLU A 96 -7.76 11.49 1.52
CA GLU A 96 -8.85 12.45 1.70
C GLU A 96 -8.48 13.69 2.54
N ILE A 97 -7.19 13.97 2.74
CA ILE A 97 -6.73 15.06 3.61
C ILE A 97 -7.26 16.43 3.16
N TYR A 98 -7.33 16.65 1.84
CA TYR A 98 -7.85 17.87 1.22
C TYR A 98 -9.37 17.86 1.01
N THR A 99 -10.02 16.72 1.27
CA THR A 99 -11.48 16.62 1.15
C THR A 99 -12.12 17.27 2.38
N PRO A 100 -13.15 18.13 2.22
CA PRO A 100 -13.88 18.71 3.35
C PRO A 100 -14.41 17.60 4.28
N ALA A 101 -14.37 17.84 5.59
CA ALA A 101 -14.66 16.79 6.59
C ALA A 101 -16.01 16.08 6.37
N SER A 102 -17.05 16.81 5.96
CA SER A 102 -18.39 16.26 5.70
C SER A 102 -18.48 15.37 4.44
N LYS A 103 -17.46 15.39 3.57
CA LYS A 103 -17.41 14.62 2.32
C LYS A 103 -16.42 13.44 2.38
N ARG A 104 -15.70 13.27 3.48
CA ARG A 104 -14.73 12.17 3.64
C ARG A 104 -15.47 10.85 3.81
N LYS A 105 -14.99 9.81 3.14
CA LYS A 105 -15.44 8.43 3.32
C LYS A 105 -14.89 7.82 4.60
N PHE A 106 -13.62 8.09 4.91
CA PHE A 106 -12.93 7.47 6.04
C PHE A 106 -12.58 8.49 7.14
N GLY A 107 -11.52 9.28 6.93
CA GLY A 107 -10.94 10.11 7.98
C GLY A 107 -9.94 11.13 7.43
N TYR A 108 -9.30 11.90 8.33
CA TYR A 108 -8.40 12.97 7.89
C TYR A 108 -7.04 12.44 7.43
N TYR A 109 -6.42 11.58 8.24
CA TYR A 109 -5.12 10.97 7.94
C TYR A 109 -5.23 9.46 8.08
N VAL A 110 -5.51 8.80 6.95
CA VAL A 110 -5.88 7.39 6.90
C VAL A 110 -4.80 6.60 6.18
N LEU A 111 -4.31 5.56 6.84
CA LEU A 111 -3.22 4.69 6.41
C LEU A 111 -3.77 3.35 5.92
N PRO A 112 -3.47 2.89 4.70
CA PRO A 112 -3.73 1.52 4.29
C PRO A 112 -3.06 0.49 5.21
N LEU A 113 -3.76 -0.60 5.47
CA LEU A 113 -3.27 -1.75 6.23
C LEU A 113 -2.93 -2.89 5.25
N LEU A 114 -1.65 -3.22 5.15
CA LEU A 114 -1.17 -4.37 4.39
C LEU A 114 -0.92 -5.53 5.35
N TYR A 115 -1.55 -6.67 5.15
CA TYR A 115 -1.36 -7.87 5.97
C TYR A 115 -1.07 -9.08 5.11
N GLY A 116 0.10 -9.69 5.30
CA GLY A 116 0.61 -10.70 4.38
C GLY A 116 0.74 -10.11 2.98
N GLU A 117 -0.11 -10.56 2.07
CA GLU A 117 -0.07 -10.23 0.63
C GLU A 117 -1.23 -9.35 0.18
N SER A 118 -2.09 -8.88 1.10
CA SER A 118 -3.31 -8.16 0.74
C SER A 118 -3.52 -6.90 1.56
N PHE A 119 -4.09 -5.87 0.93
CA PHE A 119 -4.62 -4.74 1.66
C PHE A 119 -5.92 -5.16 2.34
N ILE A 120 -5.90 -5.18 3.67
CA ILE A 120 -7.01 -5.68 4.48
C ILE A 120 -7.93 -4.57 4.98
N GLY A 121 -7.58 -3.31 4.72
CA GLY A 121 -8.33 -2.18 5.21
C GLY A 121 -7.51 -0.92 5.38
N ARG A 122 -7.96 -0.07 6.30
CA ARG A 122 -7.45 1.27 6.55
C ARG A 122 -7.52 1.58 8.05
N ALA A 123 -6.57 2.33 8.57
CA ALA A 123 -6.57 2.83 9.94
C ALA A 123 -6.38 4.34 9.99
N GLU A 124 -7.15 5.02 10.83
CA GLU A 124 -6.89 6.41 11.22
C GLU A 124 -6.14 6.40 12.56
N ALA A 125 -4.87 6.82 12.52
CA ALA A 125 -4.01 6.89 13.68
C ALA A 125 -3.44 8.30 13.84
N VAL A 126 -3.50 8.84 15.06
CA VAL A 126 -3.05 10.20 15.39
C VAL A 126 -2.07 10.14 16.55
N ALA A 127 -0.83 10.55 16.30
CA ALA A 127 0.18 10.68 17.36
C ALA A 127 0.03 12.03 18.07
N GLU A 128 -0.29 12.00 19.37
CA GLU A 128 -0.34 13.18 20.22
C GLU A 128 0.95 13.31 21.04
N ARG A 129 1.83 14.22 20.61
CA ARG A 129 3.15 14.41 21.22
C ARG A 129 3.10 14.85 22.68
N LYS A 130 2.09 15.62 23.09
CA LYS A 130 1.99 16.15 24.47
C LYS A 130 1.77 15.04 25.50
N THR A 131 0.96 14.05 25.16
CA THR A 131 0.63 12.93 26.04
C THR A 131 1.45 11.68 25.74
N GLY A 132 2.27 11.71 24.67
CA GLY A 132 3.01 10.54 24.21
C GLY A 132 2.10 9.38 23.81
N THR A 133 0.90 9.69 23.31
CA THR A 133 -0.14 8.69 23.00
C THR A 133 -0.42 8.61 21.51
N LEU A 134 -0.39 7.40 20.97
CA LEU A 134 -0.92 7.10 19.65
C LEU A 134 -2.41 6.75 19.78
N PHE A 135 -3.28 7.61 19.26
CA PHE A 135 -4.72 7.37 19.19
C PHE A 135 -5.06 6.65 17.89
N VAL A 136 -5.46 5.39 17.98
CA VAL A 136 -6.09 4.67 16.86
C VAL A 136 -7.59 4.96 16.92
N LYS A 137 -8.05 5.88 16.07
CA LYS A 137 -9.41 6.41 16.10
C LYS A 137 -10.41 5.49 15.41
N ASN A 138 -10.02 4.96 14.25
CA ASN A 138 -10.90 4.17 13.41
C ASN A 138 -10.10 3.10 12.66
N ILE A 139 -10.75 1.95 12.41
CA ILE A 139 -10.24 0.90 11.53
C ILE A 139 -11.38 0.42 10.64
N TRP A 140 -11.18 0.51 9.33
CA TRP A 140 -12.11 0.04 8.31
C TRP A 140 -11.50 -1.17 7.62
N TYR A 141 -12.15 -2.32 7.74
CA TYR A 141 -11.70 -3.54 7.05
C TYR A 141 -12.35 -3.63 5.67
N GLU A 142 -11.68 -4.27 4.71
CA GLU A 142 -12.32 -4.69 3.46
C GLU A 142 -13.42 -5.73 3.74
N ASN A 143 -14.41 -5.83 2.85
CA ASN A 143 -15.67 -6.55 3.10
C ASN A 143 -15.48 -8.06 3.41
N ASP A 144 -14.43 -8.65 2.88
CA ASP A 144 -14.06 -10.06 3.01
C ASP A 144 -13.14 -10.34 4.21
N VAL A 145 -12.68 -9.30 4.90
CA VAL A 145 -11.72 -9.45 6.01
C VAL A 145 -12.43 -9.61 7.34
N LYS A 146 -12.14 -10.73 8.01
CA LYS A 146 -12.55 -10.98 9.40
C LYS A 146 -11.36 -10.79 10.35
N PRO A 147 -11.49 -10.00 11.43
CA PRO A 147 -10.41 -9.74 12.37
C PRO A 147 -10.16 -10.94 13.30
N THR A 148 -9.49 -11.96 12.78
CA THR A 148 -9.08 -13.17 13.52
C THR A 148 -8.13 -12.83 14.67
N LYS A 149 -7.91 -13.79 15.58
CA LYS A 149 -6.92 -13.62 16.67
C LYS A 149 -5.53 -13.31 16.11
N GLN A 150 -5.10 -14.03 15.07
CA GLN A 150 -3.80 -13.85 14.43
C GLN A 150 -3.66 -12.44 13.82
N LEU A 151 -4.68 -11.97 13.09
CA LEU A 151 -4.67 -10.64 12.52
C LEU A 151 -4.63 -9.56 13.61
N ARG A 152 -5.44 -9.69 14.66
CA ARG A 152 -5.41 -8.74 15.80
C ARG A 152 -4.03 -8.69 16.46
N THR A 153 -3.36 -9.83 16.62
CA THR A 153 -1.99 -9.87 17.14
C THR A 153 -1.01 -9.13 16.23
N ALA A 154 -1.07 -9.36 14.91
CA ALA A 154 -0.20 -8.68 13.95
C ALA A 154 -0.47 -7.17 13.91
N LEU A 155 -1.73 -6.77 13.93
CA LEU A 155 -2.17 -5.38 13.94
C LEU A 155 -1.73 -4.63 15.20
N ASN A 156 -1.86 -5.25 16.38
CA ASN A 156 -1.36 -4.68 17.63
C ASN A 156 0.16 -4.46 17.58
N ARG A 157 0.91 -5.43 17.03
CA ARG A 157 2.35 -5.29 16.83
C ARG A 157 2.68 -4.16 15.86
N CYS A 158 1.90 -4.01 14.79
CA CYS A 158 2.03 -2.93 13.83
C CYS A 158 1.86 -1.56 14.51
N PHE A 159 0.79 -1.37 15.29
CA PHE A 159 0.57 -0.13 16.03
C PHE A 159 1.61 0.13 17.12
N GLN A 160 2.14 -0.90 17.79
CA GLN A 160 3.27 -0.77 18.71
C GLN A 160 4.51 -0.20 18.02
N LYS A 161 4.88 -0.74 16.86
CA LYS A 161 6.00 -0.21 16.06
C LYS A 161 5.72 1.22 15.61
N PHE A 162 4.51 1.51 15.16
CA PHE A 162 4.14 2.85 14.70
C PHE A 162 4.10 3.87 15.83
N ALA A 163 3.64 3.50 17.02
CA ALA A 163 3.69 4.33 18.22
C ALA A 163 5.14 4.66 18.57
N LEU A 164 6.01 3.65 18.62
CA LEU A 164 7.43 3.83 18.88
C LEU A 164 8.10 4.77 17.86
N PHE A 165 7.82 4.57 16.57
CA PHE A 165 8.32 5.43 15.50
C PHE A 165 7.91 6.90 15.69
N ASN A 166 6.70 7.15 16.20
CA ASN A 166 6.20 8.49 16.50
C ASN A 166 6.56 9.01 17.90
N GLY A 167 7.42 8.30 18.65
CA GLY A 167 7.80 8.68 20.02
C GLY A 167 6.65 8.57 21.03
N CYS A 168 5.63 7.76 20.74
CA CYS A 168 4.51 7.49 21.64
C CYS A 168 4.81 6.24 22.47
N VAL A 169 4.57 6.32 23.78
CA VAL A 169 4.74 5.22 24.75
C VAL A 169 3.43 4.53 25.08
N THR A 170 2.31 5.19 24.82
CA THR A 170 0.95 4.69 25.07
C THR A 170 0.20 4.56 23.75
N ILE A 171 -0.63 3.53 23.64
CA ILE A 171 -1.60 3.39 22.55
C ILE A 171 -2.98 3.44 23.17
N SER A 172 -3.81 4.35 22.67
CA SER A 172 -5.22 4.41 22.99
C SER A 172 -6.01 4.02 21.75
N ILE A 173 -6.90 3.04 21.89
CA ILE A 173 -7.81 2.67 20.81
C ILE A 173 -9.18 3.19 21.24
N GLU A 174 -9.71 4.17 20.51
CA GLU A 174 -11.00 4.76 20.88
C GLU A 174 -12.11 3.70 20.75
N SER A 175 -12.96 3.60 21.77
CA SER A 175 -13.98 2.54 21.96
C SER A 175 -15.02 2.45 20.83
N ASN A 176 -15.03 3.41 19.91
CA ASN A 176 -15.84 3.38 18.71
C ASN A 176 -15.17 2.51 17.63
N TYR A 177 -14.93 1.23 17.94
CA TYR A 177 -14.80 0.16 16.96
C TYR A 177 -16.11 0.00 16.17
N ASN A 178 -16.55 1.05 15.50
CA ASN A 178 -17.54 0.91 14.46
C ASN A 178 -16.76 0.34 13.29
N TYR A 179 -16.89 -0.98 13.10
CA TYR A 179 -16.65 -1.64 11.83
C TYR A 179 -17.60 -1.01 10.80
N ARG A 180 -17.30 0.22 10.37
CA ARG A 180 -18.04 0.89 9.32
C ARG A 180 -17.65 0.15 8.04
N ARG A 181 -18.60 -0.62 7.51
CA ARG A 181 -18.54 -1.07 6.11
C ARG A 181 -18.59 0.14 5.19
#